data_AF-A0A516GSJ4-F1
#
_entry.id   AF-A0A516GSJ4-F1
#
_cell.length_a   1.000
_cell.length_b   1.000
_cell.length_c   1.000
_cell.angle_alpha   90.00
_cell.angle_beta   90.00
_cell.angle_gamma   90.00
#
_symmetry.space_group_name_H-M   'P 1'
#
loop_
_entity.id
_entity.type
_entity.pdbx_description
1 polymer ?
#
loop_
_entity_poly.entity_id
_entity_poly.type
_entity_poly.pdbx_seq_one_letter_code
_entity_poly.pdbx_strand_id
1 'polypeptide(L)'
;MKPQLKTIKSEIEQYAQHSNKTELQVIEQLKDYYFNKKVNDNLKQYKKGTKKVSEITKDLRISPRKFYAILQKKNIQHTTYNKVKDQTKQDE
;
A
#
# COMPACT_ATOMS: atom_id res chain seq x y z
N MET A 1 -22.88 4.89 -16.70
CA MET A 1 -22.64 3.92 -17.79
C MET A 1 -21.32 3.21 -17.49
N LYS A 2 -21.32 1.89 -17.24
CA LYS A 2 -20.05 1.17 -17.00
C LYS A 2 -19.27 1.16 -18.33
N PRO A 3 -18.01 1.61 -18.38
CA PRO A 3 -17.21 1.46 -19.58
C PRO A 3 -17.19 -0.03 -19.96
N GLN A 4 -17.50 -0.32 -21.22
CA GLN A 4 -17.45 -1.69 -21.71
C GLN A 4 -15.98 -2.14 -21.66
N LEU A 5 -15.72 -3.38 -21.24
CA LEU A 5 -14.36 -3.96 -21.19
C LEU A 5 -13.58 -3.75 -22.49
N LYS A 6 -14.28 -3.72 -23.63
CA LYS A 6 -13.73 -3.43 -24.96
C LYS A 6 -13.09 -2.03 -25.04
N THR A 7 -13.74 -1.00 -24.50
CA THR A 7 -13.23 0.38 -24.52
C THR A 7 -11.96 0.50 -23.67
N ILE A 8 -11.97 -0.07 -22.45
CA ILE A 8 -10.80 -0.05 -21.56
C ILE A 8 -9.62 -0.75 -22.22
N LYS A 9 -9.87 -1.91 -22.87
CA LYS A 9 -8.83 -2.65 -23.59
C LYS A 9 -8.22 -1.81 -24.72
N SER A 10 -9.08 -1.20 -25.54
CA SER A 10 -8.66 -0.32 -26.63
C SER A 10 -7.83 0.87 -26.14
N GLU A 11 -8.23 1.51 -25.04
CA GLU A 11 -7.47 2.64 -24.48
C GLU A 11 -6.09 2.21 -23.96
N ILE A 12 -6.00 1.05 -23.30
CA ILE A 12 -4.73 0.49 -22.83
C ILE A 12 -3.82 0.12 -24.00
N GLU A 13 -4.36 -0.51 -25.05
CA GLU A 13 -3.64 -0.85 -26.28
C GLU A 13 -3.07 0.41 -26.95
N GLN A 14 -3.91 1.44 -27.11
CA GLN A 14 -3.47 2.72 -27.68
C GLN A 14 -2.37 3.35 -26.82
N TYR A 15 -2.57 3.44 -25.51
CA TYR A 15 -1.56 4.03 -24.62
C TYR A 15 -0.24 3.25 -24.65
N ALA A 16 -0.29 1.92 -24.67
CA ALA A 16 0.87 1.04 -24.77
C ALA A 16 1.67 1.32 -26.05
N GLN A 17 0.98 1.42 -27.20
CA GLN A 17 1.58 1.76 -28.49
C GLN A 17 2.24 3.15 -28.47
N HIS A 18 1.54 4.18 -27.96
CA HIS A 18 2.07 5.55 -27.94
C HIS A 18 3.25 5.72 -26.96
N SER A 19 3.32 4.89 -25.92
CA SER A 19 4.35 4.97 -24.88
C SER A 19 5.49 3.97 -25.06
N ASN A 20 5.52 3.20 -26.16
CA ASN A 20 6.47 2.10 -26.40
C ASN A 20 6.55 1.12 -25.22
N LYS A 21 5.39 0.83 -24.61
CA LYS A 21 5.25 -0.12 -23.50
C LYS A 21 4.38 -1.30 -23.92
N THR A 22 4.45 -2.38 -23.17
CA THR A 22 3.48 -3.47 -23.32
C THR A 22 2.21 -3.17 -22.51
N GLU A 23 1.06 -3.69 -22.94
CA GLU A 23 -0.20 -3.58 -22.19
C GLU A 23 -0.05 -4.07 -20.74
N LEU A 24 0.73 -5.14 -20.53
CA LEU A 24 1.00 -5.69 -19.20
C LEU A 24 1.72 -4.68 -18.29
N GLN A 25 2.74 -3.98 -18.80
CA GLN A 25 3.46 -2.96 -18.05
C GLN A 25 2.54 -1.78 -17.68
N VAL A 26 1.66 -1.37 -18.60
CA VAL A 26 0.68 -0.31 -18.35
C VAL A 26 -0.29 -0.73 -17.24
N ILE A 27 -0.79 -1.96 -17.29
CA ILE A 27 -1.68 -2.51 -16.26
C ILE A 27 -0.97 -2.59 -14.90
N GLU A 28 0.29 -3.02 -14.85
CA GLU A 28 1.08 -3.04 -13.62
C GLU A 28 1.27 -1.63 -13.04
N GLN A 29 1.61 -0.65 -13.87
CA GLN A 29 1.74 0.75 -13.45
C GLN A 29 0.42 1.30 -12.90
N LEU A 30 -0.71 0.97 -13.54
CA LEU A 30 -2.03 1.35 -13.04
C LEU A 30 -2.35 0.68 -11.70
N LYS A 31 -2.08 -0.62 -11.57
CA LYS A 31 -2.27 -1.36 -10.30
C LYS A 31 -1.47 -0.73 -9.18
N ASP A 32 -0.20 -0.44 -9.41
CA ASP A 32 0.68 0.20 -8.43
C ASP A 32 0.22 1.61 -8.07
N TYR A 33 -0.17 2.42 -9.06
CA TYR A 33 -0.68 3.75 -8.84
C TYR A 33 -1.92 3.75 -7.93
N TYR A 34 -2.93 2.94 -8.27
CA TYR A 34 -4.16 2.86 -7.49
C TYR A 34 -3.95 2.21 -6.12
N PHE A 35 -3.05 1.23 -6.01
CA PHE A 35 -2.65 0.66 -4.72
C PHE A 35 -2.01 1.73 -3.84
N ASN A 36 -1.03 2.47 -4.36
CA ASN A 36 -0.34 3.54 -3.63
C ASN A 36 -1.29 4.68 -3.23
N LYS A 37 -2.25 5.03 -4.09
CA LYS A 37 -3.31 5.98 -3.76
C LYS A 37 -4.12 5.51 -2.55
N LYS A 38 -4.57 4.25 -2.57
CA LYS A 38 -5.32 3.64 -1.46
C LYS A 38 -4.50 3.57 -0.17
N VAL A 39 -3.20 3.25 -0.28
CA VAL A 39 -2.26 3.28 0.86
C VAL A 39 -2.21 4.68 1.46
N ASN A 40 -2.03 5.73 0.65
CA ASN A 40 -1.95 7.09 1.16
C ASN A 40 -3.23 7.53 1.88
N ASP A 41 -4.41 7.17 1.37
CA ASP A 41 -5.68 7.49 2.03
C ASP A 41 -5.83 6.75 3.38
N ASN A 42 -5.45 5.47 3.44
CA ASN A 42 -5.43 4.71 4.68
C ASN A 42 -4.40 5.26 5.69
N LEU A 43 -3.25 5.73 5.22
CA LEU A 43 -2.24 6.36 6.07
C LEU A 43 -2.74 7.66 6.68
N LYS A 44 -3.53 8.46 5.94
CA LYS A 44 -4.19 9.64 6.51
C LYS A 44 -5.14 9.26 7.65
N GLN A 45 -5.91 8.18 7.48
CA GLN A 45 -6.82 7.67 8.52
C GLN A 45 -6.06 7.10 9.72
N TYR A 46 -4.96 6.38 9.48
CA TYR A 46 -4.06 5.89 10.53
C TYR A 46 -3.48 7.03 11.37
N LYS A 47 -2.91 8.06 10.72
CA LYS A 47 -2.34 9.23 11.41
C LYS A 47 -3.37 10.01 12.22
N LYS A 48 -4.63 10.03 11.77
CA LYS A 48 -5.76 10.63 12.49
C LYS A 48 -6.29 9.75 13.63
N GLY A 49 -5.81 8.52 13.79
CA GLY A 49 -6.35 7.55 14.74
C GLY A 49 -7.77 7.07 14.43
N THR A 50 -8.30 7.36 13.24
CA THR A 50 -9.69 7.03 12.86
C THR A 50 -9.89 5.58 12.47
N LYS A 51 -8.82 4.90 12.02
CA LYS A 51 -8.85 3.47 11.70
C LYS A 51 -7.71 2.72 12.37
N LYS A 52 -8.00 1.50 12.80
CA LYS A 52 -7.00 0.57 13.34
C LYS A 52 -6.24 -0.13 12.21
N VAL A 53 -5.04 -0.64 12.52
CA VAL A 53 -4.22 -1.43 11.57
C VAL A 53 -4.99 -2.62 11.00
N SER A 54 -5.82 -3.28 11.82
CA SER A 54 -6.65 -4.41 11.40
C SER A 54 -7.68 -4.05 10.32
N GLU A 55 -8.24 -2.84 10.36
CA GLU A 55 -9.20 -2.34 9.36
C GLU A 55 -8.47 -1.93 8.09
N ILE A 56 -7.36 -1.20 8.24
CA ILE A 56 -6.53 -0.75 7.11
C ILE A 56 -5.98 -1.93 6.31
N THR A 57 -5.52 -2.98 7.00
CA THR A 57 -4.98 -4.19 6.35
C THR A 57 -6.05 -4.97 5.59
N LYS A 58 -7.29 -5.00 6.10
CA LYS A 58 -8.47 -5.53 5.37
C LYS A 58 -8.76 -4.69 4.13
N ASP A 59 -8.78 -3.37 4.27
CA ASP A 59 -9.04 -2.45 3.15
C ASP A 59 -7.98 -2.62 2.05
N LEU A 60 -6.70 -2.65 2.42
CA LEU A 60 -5.60 -2.80 1.48
C LEU A 60 -5.41 -4.23 0.97
N ARG A 61 -6.11 -5.22 1.56
CA ARG A 61 -5.94 -6.66 1.27
C ARG A 61 -4.48 -7.12 1.39
N ILE A 62 -3.80 -6.62 2.42
CA ILE A 62 -2.41 -6.98 2.73
C ILE A 62 -2.31 -7.49 4.16
N SER A 63 -1.25 -8.24 4.46
CA SER A 63 -0.98 -8.64 5.84
C SER A 63 -0.55 -7.44 6.69
N PRO A 64 -0.80 -7.46 8.01
CA PRO A 64 -0.27 -6.44 8.93
C PRO A 64 1.24 -6.25 8.83
N ARG A 65 2.02 -7.32 8.63
CA ARG A 65 3.46 -7.24 8.41
C ARG A 65 3.84 -6.36 7.21
N LYS A 66 3.13 -6.51 6.08
CA LYS A 66 3.35 -5.66 4.90
C LYS A 66 2.98 -4.20 5.19
N PHE A 67 1.91 -3.97 5.95
CA PHE A 67 1.54 -2.61 6.35
C PHE A 67 2.59 -1.94 7.25
N TYR A 68 3.13 -2.65 8.24
CA TYR A 68 4.23 -2.12 9.06
C TYR A 68 5.49 -1.81 8.24
N ALA A 69 5.83 -2.64 7.24
CA ALA A 69 6.93 -2.33 6.33
C ALA A 69 6.67 -1.03 5.52
N ILE A 70 5.42 -0.75 5.14
CA ILE A 70 5.04 0.51 4.50
C ILE A 70 5.22 1.70 5.46
N LEU A 71 4.85 1.54 6.74
CA LEU A 71 5.06 2.57 7.76
C LEU A 71 6.55 2.87 7.95
N GLN A 72 7.39 1.83 8.05
CA GLN A 72 8.84 1.94 8.13
C GLN A 72 9.43 2.66 6.92
N LYS A 73 9.09 2.23 5.70
CA LYS A 73 9.59 2.85 4.46
C LYS A 73 9.22 4.33 4.34
N LYS A 74 8.09 4.75 4.93
CA LYS A 74 7.63 6.14 4.94
C LYS A 74 8.05 6.92 6.20
N ASN A 75 8.91 6.35 7.05
CA ASN A 75 9.35 6.93 8.31
C ASN A 75 8.17 7.38 9.22
N ILE A 76 7.09 6.60 9.23
CA ILE A 76 5.93 6.84 10.10
C ILE A 76 6.13 6.05 11.40
N GLN A 77 6.17 6.78 12.52
CA GLN A 77 6.26 6.17 13.85
C GLN A 77 5.07 5.24 14.10
N HIS A 78 5.38 4.04 14.58
CA HIS A 78 4.42 3.04 15.00
C HIS A 78 5.03 2.26 16.15
N THR A 79 4.19 1.76 17.05
CA THR A 79 4.62 0.92 18.15
C THR A 79 5.02 -0.44 17.59
N THR A 80 6.31 -0.75 17.66
CA THR A 80 6.79 -2.12 17.49
C THR A 80 6.71 -2.80 18.85
N TYR A 81 6.18 -4.02 18.88
CA TYR A 81 6.30 -4.85 20.08
C TYR A 81 7.75 -5.32 20.16
N ASN A 82 8.62 -4.47 20.68
CA ASN A 82 9.89 -4.92 21.20
C ASN A 82 9.55 -5.70 22.47
N LYS A 83 9.62 -7.02 22.38
CA LYS A 83 9.78 -7.87 23.56
C LYS A 83 11.17 -7.51 24.11
N VAL A 84 11.25 -6.42 24.86
CA VAL A 84 12.45 -6.08 25.62
C VAL A 84 12.65 -7.27 26.53
N LYS A 85 13.65 -8.11 26.23
CA LYS A 85 14.24 -8.94 27.28
C LYS A 85 14.88 -7.94 28.20
N ASP A 86 14.22 -7.63 29.32
CA ASP A 86 14.84 -7.00 30.46
C ASP A 86 16.03 -7.88 30.87
N GLN A 87 17.21 -7.52 30.35
CA GLN A 87 18.48 -7.83 30.97
C GLN A 87 19.00 -6.51 31.51
N THR A 88 18.32 -6.00 32.54
CA THR A 88 18.92 -5.08 33.50
C THR A 88 20.05 -5.86 34.17
N LYS A 89 21.27 -5.49 33.80
CA LYS A 89 22.50 -5.96 34.40
C LYS A 89 22.45 -5.65 35.89
N GLN A 90 22.80 -6.66 36.67
CA GLN A 90 23.23 -6.54 38.06
C GLN A 90 24.47 -5.66 38.06
N ASP A 91 24.33 -4.45 38.58
CA ASP A 91 25.43 -3.69 39.18
C ASP A 91 24.97 -3.38 40.61
N GLU A 92 25.30 -4.29 41.54
CA GLU A 92 25.60 -4.06 42.96
C GLU A 92 26.22 -5.33 43.57
#